data_AF-A0A8T1RXQ4-F1
#
_entry.id   AF-A0A8T1RXQ4-F1
#
_cell.length_a   1.000
_cell.length_b   1.000
_cell.length_c   1.000
_cell.angle_alpha   90.00
_cell.angle_beta   90.00
_cell.angle_gamma   90.00
#
_symmetry.space_group_name_H-M   'P 1'
#
loop_
_entity.id
_entity.type
_entity.pdbx_description
1 polymer ?
#
loop_
_entity_poly.entity_id
_entity_poly.type
_entity_poly.pdbx_seq_one_letter_code
_entity_poly.pdbx_strand_id
1 'polypeptide(L)'
;VMEDLFKKATSIVLSKCPQDVELFHKYVSPAQKGRLEQMLKNKFITISYTEAVDILKRAPQTFIFQPKWGSNLQTEHEKYLVKHCGEVPVFVVNYPYDLKPFYMRDNEDGPQHTVAAVDLLVPGIGELCGGSLREERLHFLQPRLEVWRNLWLITSSSGGTV
;
A
#
# COMPACT_ATOMS: atom_id res chain seq x y z
N VAL A 1 -14.97 -1.15 2.11
CA VAL A 1 -14.43 -1.54 3.44
C VAL A 1 -13.25 -0.67 3.87
N MET A 2 -12.06 -0.76 3.24
CA MET A 2 -10.89 0.03 3.69
C MET A 2 -11.12 1.55 3.58
N GLU A 3 -11.60 2.03 2.43
CA GLU A 3 -11.94 3.44 2.23
C GLU A 3 -13.00 3.91 3.24
N ASP A 4 -14.07 3.13 3.43
CA ASP A 4 -15.14 3.47 4.38
C ASP A 4 -14.63 3.54 5.83
N LEU A 5 -13.78 2.58 6.22
CA LEU A 5 -13.19 2.55 7.56
C LEU A 5 -12.30 3.77 7.79
N PHE A 6 -11.42 4.08 6.82
CA PHE A 6 -10.60 5.28 6.87
C PHE A 6 -11.48 6.52 7.02
N LYS A 7 -12.45 6.72 6.11
CA LYS A 7 -13.31 7.90 6.10
C LYS A 7 -14.09 8.03 7.39
N LYS A 8 -14.70 6.94 7.86
CA LYS A 8 -15.50 6.95 9.09
C LYS A 8 -14.66 7.22 10.33
N ALA A 9 -13.50 6.57 10.47
CA ALA A 9 -12.60 6.80 11.58
C ALA A 9 -12.11 8.25 11.62
N THR A 10 -11.64 8.77 10.48
CA THR A 10 -11.20 10.16 10.36
C THR A 10 -12.33 11.15 10.65
N SER A 11 -13.53 10.96 10.09
CA SER A 11 -14.69 11.83 10.38
C SER A 11 -15.07 11.82 11.86
N ILE A 12 -15.01 10.66 12.53
CA ILE A 12 -15.29 10.57 13.97
C ILE A 12 -14.29 11.43 14.75
N VAL A 13 -12.98 11.30 14.47
CA VAL A 13 -11.95 12.09 15.16
C VAL A 13 -12.15 13.59 14.91
N LEU A 14 -12.35 14.01 13.65
CA LEU A 14 -12.59 15.41 13.31
C LEU A 14 -13.83 15.98 14.02
N SER A 15 -14.89 15.19 14.17
CA SER A 15 -16.13 15.63 14.83
C SER A 15 -16.08 15.62 16.35
N LYS A 16 -15.40 14.63 16.96
CA LYS A 16 -15.41 14.42 18.42
C LYS A 16 -14.27 15.14 19.13
N CYS A 17 -13.17 15.41 18.42
CA CYS A 17 -11.97 16.03 18.98
C CYS A 17 -11.57 17.33 18.23
N PRO A 18 -12.50 18.27 17.95
CA PRO A 18 -12.20 19.43 17.11
C PRO A 18 -11.12 20.34 17.71
N GLN A 19 -11.08 20.48 19.04
CA GLN A 19 -10.08 21.30 19.75
C GLN A 19 -8.67 20.71 19.62
N ASP A 20 -8.52 19.39 19.81
CA ASP A 20 -7.23 18.71 19.65
C ASP A 20 -6.73 18.78 18.20
N VAL A 21 -7.65 18.56 17.24
CA VAL A 21 -7.34 18.68 15.81
C VAL A 21 -6.88 20.10 15.47
N GLU A 22 -7.53 21.13 16.02
CA GLU A 22 -7.11 22.53 15.83
C GLU A 22 -5.72 22.79 16.41
N LEU A 23 -5.41 22.27 17.60
CA LEU A 23 -4.08 22.37 18.20
C LEU A 23 -3.02 21.67 17.34
N PHE A 24 -3.30 20.46 16.83
CA PHE A 24 -2.41 19.74 15.92
C PHE A 24 -2.15 20.54 14.63
N HIS A 25 -3.20 21.10 14.02
CA HIS A 25 -3.03 21.96 12.85
C HIS A 25 -2.22 23.22 13.19
N LYS A 26 -2.39 23.81 14.37
CA LYS A 26 -1.67 25.03 14.74
C LYS A 26 -0.18 24.80 15.03
N TYR A 27 0.17 23.70 15.69
CA TYR A 27 1.51 23.51 16.25
C TYR A 27 2.33 22.39 15.62
N VAL A 28 1.69 21.37 15.04
CA VAL A 28 2.38 20.18 14.52
C VAL A 28 2.40 20.18 12.99
N SER A 29 1.26 20.48 12.35
CA SER A 29 1.17 20.41 10.90
C SER A 29 0.25 21.48 10.27
N PRO A 30 0.66 22.76 10.28
CA PRO A 30 -0.11 23.86 9.69
C PRO A 30 -0.38 23.69 8.20
N ALA A 31 0.59 23.15 7.46
CA ALA A 31 0.49 22.92 6.03
C ALA A 31 -0.49 21.79 5.64
N GLN A 32 -0.96 21.00 6.61
CA GLN A 32 -1.86 19.86 6.36
C GLN A 32 -3.34 20.20 6.57
N LYS A 33 -3.65 21.41 7.04
CA LYS A 33 -5.02 21.86 7.26
C LYS A 33 -5.79 21.81 5.93
N GLY A 34 -6.94 21.14 5.92
CA GLY A 34 -7.75 20.95 4.70
C GLY A 34 -7.45 19.64 3.95
N ARG A 35 -6.30 18.99 4.17
CA ARG A 35 -5.93 17.77 3.42
C ARG A 35 -6.81 16.58 3.82
N LEU A 36 -7.10 16.43 5.10
CA LEU A 36 -8.01 15.39 5.58
C LEU A 36 -9.42 15.58 4.99
N GLU A 37 -9.91 16.81 4.93
CA GLU A 37 -11.20 17.14 4.34
C GLU A 37 -11.22 16.83 2.82
N GLN A 38 -10.12 17.06 2.10
CA GLN A 38 -9.99 16.65 0.71
C GLN A 38 -10.01 15.12 0.56
N MET A 39 -9.29 14.39 1.40
CA MET A 39 -9.31 12.92 1.38
C MET A 39 -10.72 12.38 1.68
N LEU A 40 -11.45 12.99 2.62
CA LEU A 40 -12.82 12.58 2.94
C LEU A 40 -13.81 12.80 1.79
N LYS A 41 -13.65 13.89 1.03
CA LYS A 41 -14.55 14.26 -0.08
C LYS A 41 -14.30 13.45 -1.34
N ASN A 42 -13.04 13.16 -1.65
CA ASN A 42 -12.68 12.51 -2.91
C ASN A 42 -12.80 10.98 -2.82
N LYS A 43 -13.11 10.34 -3.95
CA LYS A 43 -13.00 8.88 -4.08
C LYS A 43 -11.53 8.51 -4.17
N PHE A 44 -11.18 7.37 -3.56
CA PHE A 44 -9.80 6.88 -3.63
C PHE A 44 -9.55 6.29 -5.01
N ILE A 45 -8.35 6.50 -5.53
CA ILE A 45 -7.95 5.99 -6.84
C ILE A 45 -7.46 4.55 -6.66
N THR A 46 -7.71 3.69 -7.64
CA THR A 46 -7.18 2.32 -7.65
C THR A 46 -6.34 2.13 -8.90
N ILE A 47 -5.11 1.66 -8.73
CA ILE A 47 -4.20 1.27 -9.81
C ILE A 47 -3.60 -0.09 -9.50
N SER A 48 -3.26 -0.85 -10.52
CA SER A 48 -2.46 -2.06 -10.35
C SER A 48 -0.99 -1.73 -10.04
N TYR A 49 -0.28 -2.66 -9.43
CA TYR A 49 1.18 -2.58 -9.24
C TYR A 49 1.91 -2.39 -10.57
N THR A 50 1.45 -3.06 -11.63
CA THR A 50 2.03 -2.93 -12.97
C THR A 50 1.90 -1.50 -13.49
N GLU A 51 0.71 -0.89 -13.38
CA GLU A 51 0.51 0.52 -13.72
C GLU A 51 1.35 1.45 -12.84
N ALA A 52 1.47 1.14 -11.54
CA ALA A 52 2.29 1.91 -10.62
C ALA A 52 3.76 1.93 -11.05
N VAL A 53 4.35 0.77 -11.40
CA VAL A 53 5.72 0.68 -11.91
C VAL A 53 5.88 1.45 -13.22
N ASP A 54 4.90 1.39 -14.12
CA ASP A 54 4.93 2.13 -15.37
C ASP A 54 4.88 3.65 -15.18
N ILE A 55 4.05 4.13 -14.24
CA ILE A 55 4.02 5.54 -13.84
C ILE A 55 5.39 5.98 -13.30
N LEU A 56 5.98 5.17 -12.43
CA LEU A 56 7.28 5.48 -11.81
C LEU A 56 8.40 5.51 -12.86
N LYS A 57 8.43 4.58 -13.81
CA LYS A 57 9.44 4.57 -14.89
C LYS A 57 9.34 5.77 -15.82
N ARG A 58 8.15 6.35 -15.98
CA ARG A 58 7.91 7.55 -16.80
C ARG A 58 8.08 8.85 -16.00
N ALA A 59 8.39 8.77 -14.71
CA ALA A 59 8.56 9.94 -13.87
C ALA A 59 9.74 10.78 -14.35
N PRO A 60 9.63 12.13 -14.34
CA PRO A 60 10.73 13.01 -14.75
C PRO A 60 11.82 13.15 -13.68
N GLN A 61 11.74 12.39 -12.57
CA GLN A 61 12.69 12.46 -11.46
C GLN A 61 13.48 11.17 -11.32
N THR A 62 14.70 11.28 -10.82
CA THR A 62 15.54 10.12 -10.49
C THR A 62 15.20 9.63 -9.09
N PHE A 63 14.87 8.34 -8.98
CA PHE A 63 14.68 7.65 -7.70
C PHE A 63 16.01 7.09 -7.20
N ILE A 64 16.19 7.04 -5.88
CA ILE A 64 17.35 6.38 -5.25
C ILE A 64 17.30 4.89 -5.56
N PHE A 65 16.12 4.29 -5.44
CA PHE A 65 15.86 2.90 -5.80
C PHE A 65 15.16 2.87 -7.15
N GLN A 66 15.75 2.22 -8.15
CA GLN A 66 15.15 2.21 -9.48
C GLN A 66 13.84 1.39 -9.50
N PRO A 67 12.72 1.96 -9.98
CA PRO A 67 11.45 1.25 -10.03
C PRO A 67 11.51 0.12 -11.07
N LYS A 68 11.38 -1.12 -10.58
CA LYS A 68 11.43 -2.33 -11.40
C LYS A 68 10.27 -3.25 -11.03
N TRP A 69 9.66 -3.84 -12.06
CA TRP A 69 8.62 -4.85 -11.86
C TRP A 69 9.22 -6.07 -11.16
N GLY A 70 8.55 -6.59 -10.15
CA GLY A 70 9.07 -7.66 -9.28
C GLY A 70 9.91 -7.15 -8.11
N SER A 71 10.02 -5.83 -7.91
CA SER A 71 10.71 -5.23 -6.76
C SER A 71 9.73 -4.46 -5.88
N ASN A 72 10.02 -4.40 -4.58
CA ASN A 72 9.16 -3.69 -3.65
C ASN A 72 9.12 -2.19 -3.94
N LEU A 73 7.94 -1.59 -3.80
CA LEU A 73 7.83 -0.13 -3.82
C LEU A 73 8.51 0.43 -2.57
N GLN A 74 9.18 1.56 -2.73
CA GLN A 74 9.85 2.26 -1.63
C GLN A 74 9.01 3.48 -1.28
N THR A 75 9.21 4.04 -0.08
CA THR A 75 8.44 5.21 0.35
C THR A 75 8.54 6.39 -0.63
N GLU A 76 9.67 6.57 -1.33
CA GLU A 76 9.78 7.60 -2.40
C GLU A 76 8.85 7.33 -3.59
N HIS A 77 8.67 6.06 -3.95
CA HIS A 77 7.76 5.63 -5.01
C HIS A 77 6.31 5.86 -4.60
N GLU A 78 5.95 5.44 -3.39
CA GLU A 78 4.59 5.58 -2.86
C GLU A 78 4.16 7.05 -2.79
N LYS A 79 5.02 7.92 -2.26
CA LYS A 79 4.77 9.35 -2.19
C LYS A 79 4.64 9.97 -3.59
N TYR A 80 5.46 9.53 -4.55
CA TYR A 80 5.35 9.98 -5.93
C TYR A 80 4.02 9.56 -6.57
N LEU A 81 3.59 8.31 -6.39
CA LEU A 81 2.33 7.79 -6.92
C LEU A 81 1.13 8.59 -6.42
N VAL A 82 1.10 8.89 -5.12
CA VAL A 82 0.02 9.70 -4.53
C VAL A 82 0.02 11.12 -5.10
N LYS A 83 1.20 11.73 -5.26
CA LYS A 83 1.32 13.06 -5.89
C LYS A 83 0.88 13.04 -7.35
N HIS A 84 1.30 12.03 -8.11
CA HIS A 84 0.93 11.83 -9.52
C HIS A 84 -0.59 11.68 -9.67
N CYS A 85 -1.24 10.99 -8.74
CA CYS A 85 -2.68 10.79 -8.72
C CYS A 85 -3.47 12.00 -8.17
N GLY A 86 -2.83 13.15 -7.96
CA GLY A 86 -3.52 14.38 -7.57
C GLY A 86 -3.69 14.59 -6.06
N GLU A 87 -2.77 14.05 -5.24
CA GLU A 87 -2.79 14.22 -3.77
C GLU A 87 -4.05 13.64 -3.09
N VAL A 88 -4.64 12.62 -3.69
CA VAL A 88 -5.71 11.80 -3.09
C VAL A 88 -5.19 10.39 -2.76
N PRO A 89 -5.81 9.67 -1.81
CA PRO A 89 -5.35 8.33 -1.45
C PRO A 89 -5.47 7.36 -2.63
N VAL A 90 -4.50 6.45 -2.73
CA VAL A 90 -4.35 5.51 -3.86
C VAL A 90 -4.25 4.10 -3.33
N PHE A 91 -5.12 3.21 -3.79
CA PHE A 91 -4.96 1.77 -3.66
C PHE A 91 -4.04 1.28 -4.78
N VAL A 92 -2.96 0.60 -4.40
CA VAL A 92 -2.14 -0.20 -5.33
C VAL A 92 -2.52 -1.66 -5.14
N VAL A 93 -2.96 -2.33 -6.20
CA VAL A 93 -3.46 -3.71 -6.15
C VAL A 93 -2.66 -4.66 -7.03
N ASN A 94 -2.84 -5.98 -6.84
CA ASN A 94 -2.30 -7.01 -7.72
C ASN A 94 -0.76 -7.01 -7.78
N TYR A 95 -0.13 -7.20 -6.62
CA TYR A 95 1.32 -7.26 -6.49
C TYR A 95 1.90 -8.57 -7.04
N PRO A 96 3.18 -8.60 -7.46
CA PRO A 96 3.84 -9.81 -7.94
C PRO A 96 3.72 -10.96 -6.94
N TYR A 97 3.41 -12.16 -7.42
CA TYR A 97 3.12 -13.32 -6.57
C TYR A 97 4.27 -13.68 -5.63
N ASP A 98 5.50 -13.66 -6.12
CA ASP A 98 6.70 -14.02 -5.36
C ASP A 98 7.16 -12.94 -4.37
N LEU A 99 6.63 -11.71 -4.48
CA LEU A 99 7.01 -10.59 -3.62
C LEU A 99 6.20 -10.56 -2.31
N LYS A 100 5.08 -11.26 -2.25
CA LYS A 100 4.11 -11.15 -1.16
C LYS A 100 3.93 -12.49 -0.41
N PRO A 101 3.50 -12.45 0.87
CA PRO A 101 3.31 -13.63 1.72
C PRO A 101 2.49 -14.77 1.11
N PHE A 102 2.80 -16.00 1.52
CA PHE A 102 2.17 -17.25 1.03
C PHE A 102 0.64 -17.27 1.07
N TYR A 103 0.04 -16.55 2.03
CA TYR A 103 -1.39 -16.57 2.26
C TYR A 103 -2.19 -15.67 1.32
N MET A 104 -1.54 -14.87 0.46
CA MET A 104 -2.25 -13.97 -0.45
C MET A 104 -2.73 -14.74 -1.67
N ARG A 105 -4.02 -14.62 -2.01
CA ARG A 105 -4.65 -15.39 -3.09
C ARG A 105 -3.95 -15.19 -4.43
N ASP A 106 -3.66 -16.29 -5.12
CA ASP A 106 -3.18 -16.28 -6.50
C ASP A 106 -4.28 -15.79 -7.44
N ASN A 107 -3.99 -14.75 -8.23
CA ASN A 107 -4.92 -14.24 -9.24
C ASN A 107 -4.99 -15.13 -10.49
N GLU A 108 -4.06 -16.08 -10.64
CA GLU A 108 -3.92 -16.96 -11.81
C GLU A 108 -3.82 -16.17 -13.13
N ASP A 109 -3.33 -14.93 -13.05
CA ASP A 109 -3.21 -14.02 -14.18
C ASP A 109 -1.85 -14.18 -14.87
N GLY A 110 -1.84 -14.83 -16.03
CA GLY A 110 -0.67 -14.85 -16.91
C GLY A 110 -0.63 -13.63 -17.83
N PRO A 111 0.56 -13.10 -18.21
CA PRO A 111 1.91 -13.60 -17.90
C PRO A 111 2.57 -12.99 -16.65
N GLN A 112 1.99 -11.96 -16.02
CA GLN A 112 2.65 -11.26 -14.90
C GLN A 112 2.64 -12.06 -13.58
N HIS A 113 1.64 -12.93 -13.35
CA HIS A 113 1.45 -13.73 -12.14
C HIS A 113 1.48 -12.91 -10.84
N THR A 114 0.30 -12.50 -10.40
CA THR A 114 0.09 -11.61 -9.26
C THR A 114 -0.75 -12.25 -8.17
N VAL A 115 -0.77 -11.61 -7.00
CA VAL A 115 -1.67 -11.95 -5.90
C VAL A 115 -2.67 -10.84 -5.64
N ALA A 116 -3.85 -11.19 -5.14
CA ALA A 116 -4.90 -10.26 -4.71
C ALA A 116 -4.52 -9.49 -3.43
N ALA A 117 -3.42 -8.74 -3.49
CA ALA A 117 -2.91 -7.84 -2.47
C ALA A 117 -3.36 -6.41 -2.76
N VAL A 118 -3.46 -5.60 -1.71
CA VAL A 118 -3.77 -4.17 -1.79
C VAL A 118 -2.97 -3.42 -0.73
N ASP A 119 -2.35 -2.32 -1.12
CA ASP A 119 -1.76 -1.35 -0.20
C ASP A 119 -2.45 0.01 -0.41
N LEU A 120 -2.87 0.67 0.69
CA LEU A 120 -3.46 2.00 0.67
C LEU A 120 -2.37 3.03 0.94
N LEU A 121 -2.05 3.82 -0.08
CA LEU A 121 -1.10 4.91 -0.02
C LEU A 121 -1.82 6.22 0.30
N VAL A 122 -1.30 6.97 1.28
CA VAL A 122 -1.86 8.26 1.68
C VAL A 122 -0.89 9.42 1.47
N PRO A 123 -1.42 10.61 1.17
CA PRO A 123 -0.61 11.79 0.88
C PRO A 123 0.42 12.12 1.98
N GLY A 124 1.70 12.24 1.60
CA GLY A 124 2.81 12.67 2.48
C GLY A 124 3.45 11.58 3.34
N ILE A 125 2.75 10.46 3.58
CA ILE A 125 3.25 9.35 4.40
C ILE A 125 3.79 8.22 3.50
N GLY A 126 2.99 7.77 2.52
CA GLY A 126 3.22 6.52 1.81
C GLY A 126 2.17 5.49 2.22
N GLU A 127 2.56 4.23 2.37
CA GLU A 127 1.66 3.17 2.85
C GLU A 127 1.07 3.49 4.24
N LEU A 128 -0.26 3.45 4.34
CA LEU A 128 -1.00 3.53 5.60
C LEU A 128 -1.42 2.14 6.10
N CYS A 129 -1.88 1.27 5.19
CA CYS A 129 -2.26 -0.09 5.52
C CYS A 129 -2.23 -0.99 4.29
N GLY A 130 -1.88 -2.26 4.51
CA GLY A 130 -1.93 -3.32 3.51
C GLY A 130 -2.98 -4.39 3.84
N GLY A 131 -3.38 -5.14 2.82
CA GLY A 131 -4.30 -6.27 2.94
C GLY A 131 -4.27 -7.19 1.74
N SER A 132 -5.05 -8.26 1.80
CA SER A 132 -5.20 -9.21 0.70
C SER A 132 -6.47 -10.05 0.84
N LEU A 133 -6.96 -10.57 -0.29
CA LEU A 133 -7.79 -11.76 -0.25
C LEU A 133 -6.92 -12.95 0.15
N ARG A 134 -7.39 -13.74 1.11
CA ARG A 134 -6.65 -14.90 1.60
C ARG A 134 -6.84 -16.07 0.64
N GLU A 135 -5.78 -16.82 0.39
CA GLU A 135 -5.84 -18.04 -0.43
C GLU A 135 -6.60 -19.13 0.36
N GLU A 136 -7.86 -19.34 0.00
CA GLU A 136 -8.72 -20.35 0.63
C GLU A 136 -8.59 -21.72 -0.03
N ARG A 137 -7.98 -21.81 -1.22
CA ARG A 137 -7.82 -23.08 -1.94
C ARG A 137 -6.59 -23.80 -1.43
N LEU A 138 -6.82 -24.89 -0.70
CA LEU A 138 -5.76 -25.66 -0.05
C LEU A 138 -4.62 -26.09 -1.00
N HIS A 139 -4.94 -26.48 -2.23
CA HIS A 139 -3.96 -26.95 -3.20
C HIS A 139 -3.03 -25.85 -3.73
N PHE A 140 -3.46 -24.58 -3.71
CA PHE A 140 -2.59 -23.43 -3.97
C PHE A 140 -1.78 -23.02 -2.73
N LEU A 141 -2.41 -23.08 -1.55
CA LEU A 141 -1.81 -22.62 -0.30
C LEU A 141 -0.70 -23.53 0.21
N GLN A 142 -0.89 -24.86 0.15
CA GLN A 142 0.01 -25.83 0.77
C GLN A 142 1.44 -25.79 0.20
N PRO A 143 1.66 -25.76 -1.12
CA PRO A 143 3.02 -25.65 -1.67
C PRO A 143 3.71 -24.35 -1.28
N ARG A 144 2.99 -23.22 -1.26
CA ARG A 144 3.57 -21.93 -0.85
C ARG A 144 3.95 -21.91 0.62
N LEU A 145 3.11 -22.47 1.49
CA LEU A 145 3.38 -22.54 2.92
C LEU A 145 4.66 -23.32 3.20
N GLU A 146 4.90 -24.42 2.48
CA GLU A 146 6.12 -25.21 2.62
C GLU A 146 7.37 -24.39 2.25
N VAL A 147 7.34 -23.69 1.12
CA VAL A 147 8.42 -22.80 0.68
C VAL A 147 8.69 -21.71 1.73
N TRP A 148 7.63 -21.04 2.20
CA TRP A 148 7.74 -19.97 3.19
C TRP A 148 8.22 -20.46 4.55
N ARG A 149 7.80 -21.64 5.00
CA ARG A 149 8.30 -22.26 6.23
C ARG A 149 9.81 -22.49 6.14
N ASN A 150 10.29 -22.98 5.01
CA ASN A 150 11.71 -23.23 4.80
C ASN A 150 12.50 -21.92 4.76
N LEU A 151 12.01 -20.89 4.06
CA LEU A 151 12.60 -19.56 4.09
C LEU A 151 12.68 -18.99 5.51
N TRP A 152 11.59 -19.08 6.27
CA TRP A 152 11.52 -18.58 7.65
C TRP A 152 12.50 -19.30 8.59
N LEU A 153 12.67 -20.61 8.43
CA LEU A 153 13.67 -21.37 9.20
C LEU A 153 15.09 -20.94 8.86
N ILE A 154 15.40 -20.70 7.58
CA ILE A 154 16.71 -20.24 7.13
C ILE A 154 17.02 -18.85 7.70
N THR A 155 16.09 -17.89 7.59
CA THR A 155 16.28 -16.52 8.08
C THR A 155 16.38 -16.47 9.61
N SER A 156 15.54 -17.22 10.31
CA SER A 156 15.55 -17.29 11.77
C SER A 156 16.84 -17.91 12.32
N SER A 157 17.43 -18.86 11.60
CA SER A 157 18.71 -19.48 11.96
C SER A 157 19.92 -18.58 11.67
N SER A 158 19.77 -17.61 10.78
CA SER A 158 20.82 -16.66 10.37
C SER A 158 20.70 -15.28 11.02
N GLY A 159 19.73 -15.08 11.92
CA GLY A 159 19.51 -13.81 12.63
C GLY A 159 18.90 -12.70 11.77
N GLY A 160 18.38 -13.02 10.58
CA GLY A 160 17.74 -12.06 9.67
C GLY A 160 16.24 -11.94 9.93
N THR A 161 15.72 -10.72 9.87
CA THR A 161 14.27 -10.45 9.84
C THR A 161 13.73 -10.69 8.42
N VAL A 162 12.60 -11.39 8.34
CA VAL A 162 11.81 -11.63 7.10
C VAL A 162 11.20 -10.34 6.57
#